data_AF-A0A2Z6S0E4-F1
#
_entry.id   AF-A0A2Z6S0E4-F1
#
_cell.length_a   1.000
_cell.length_b   1.000
_cell.length_c   1.000
_cell.angle_alpha   90.00
_cell.angle_beta   90.00
_cell.angle_gamma   90.00
#
_symmetry.space_group_name_H-M   'P 1'
#
loop_
_entity.id
_entity.type
_entity.pdbx_description
1 polymer ?
#
loop_
_entity_poly.entity_id
_entity_poly.type
_entity_poly.pdbx_seq_one_letter_code
_entity_poly.pdbx_strand_id
1 'polypeptide(L)'
;MYTYIPSNSDHSHNKIDYIWCNIDLMLSTMDSKPQDVQPVIKTNHRMITLNLFMDDIVPNKNNIQKRQPPSRTIYCYDEMQKTDGE
;
A
#
# COMPACT_ATOMS: atom_id res chain seq x y z
N MET A 1 11.27 -3.61 -2.70
CA MET A 1 10.73 -2.24 -2.54
C MET A 1 11.59 -1.29 -3.37
N TYR A 2 11.12 -0.86 -4.55
CA TYR A 2 11.88 0.01 -5.44
C TYR A 2 11.76 1.47 -4.99
N THR A 3 12.84 2.01 -4.45
CA THR A 3 13.02 3.45 -4.23
C THR A 3 13.55 4.06 -5.53
N TYR A 4 12.64 4.56 -6.35
CA TYR A 4 13.03 5.41 -7.48
C TYR A 4 13.66 6.70 -6.94
N ILE A 5 14.94 6.91 -7.24
CA ILE A 5 15.69 8.13 -6.94
C ILE A 5 15.81 8.89 -8.26
N PRO A 6 15.16 10.06 -8.42
CA PRO A 6 15.22 10.80 -9.67
C PRO A 6 16.63 11.37 -9.88
N SER A 7 17.12 11.29 -11.11
CA SER A 7 18.42 11.81 -11.54
C SER A 7 18.42 13.31 -11.86
N ASN A 8 17.25 13.97 -11.85
CA ASN A 8 17.09 15.38 -12.23
C ASN A 8 16.29 16.16 -11.18
N SER A 9 16.86 17.24 -10.66
CA SER A 9 16.28 18.08 -9.60
C SER A 9 15.06 18.89 -10.05
N ASP A 10 14.98 19.27 -11.33
CA ASP A 10 13.86 20.06 -11.88
C ASP A 10 12.60 19.21 -12.16
N HIS A 11 12.73 17.89 -12.01
CA HIS A 11 11.63 16.92 -11.99
C HIS A 11 11.63 16.18 -10.66
N SER A 12 11.93 16.88 -9.56
CA SER A 12 11.72 16.36 -8.20
C SER A 12 10.22 16.17 -7.97
N HIS A 13 9.65 15.16 -8.62
CA HIS A 13 8.34 14.64 -8.29
C HIS A 13 8.47 14.13 -6.87
N ASN A 14 7.94 14.90 -5.92
CA ASN A 14 7.92 14.52 -4.53
C ASN A 14 7.17 13.19 -4.44
N LYS A 15 7.88 12.11 -4.12
CA LYS A 15 7.27 10.81 -3.87
C LYS A 15 6.56 10.89 -2.53
N ILE A 16 5.30 11.30 -2.54
CA ILE A 16 4.45 11.46 -1.35
C ILE A 16 3.35 10.42 -1.28
N ASP A 17 3.07 9.76 -2.40
CA ASP A 17 2.09 8.69 -2.51
C ASP A 17 2.79 7.33 -2.34
N TYR A 18 2.21 6.46 -1.51
CA TYR A 18 2.76 5.13 -1.21
C TYR A 18 1.63 4.12 -1.01
N ILE A 19 1.90 2.85 -1.35
CA ILE A 19 1.09 1.71 -0.94
C ILE A 19 1.90 0.94 0.10
N TRP A 20 1.42 0.92 1.34
CA TRP A 20 2.02 0.12 2.42
C TRP A 20 1.33 -1.23 2.52
N CYS A 21 2.11 -2.28 2.68
CA CYS A 21 1.62 -3.64 2.78
C CYS A 21 2.41 -4.42 3.83
N ASN A 22 1.82 -5.50 4.35
CA ASN A 22 2.53 -6.43 5.20
C ASN A 22 3.53 -7.26 4.37
N ILE A 23 4.45 -7.95 5.05
CA ILE A 23 5.48 -8.75 4.40
C ILE A 23 4.89 -9.82 3.49
N ASP A 24 3.80 -10.46 3.89
CA ASP A 24 3.15 -11.52 3.12
C ASP A 24 2.66 -11.01 1.76
N LEU A 25 1.99 -9.84 1.75
CA LEU A 25 1.51 -9.22 0.52
C LEU A 25 2.67 -8.66 -0.33
N MET A 26 3.74 -8.20 0.31
CA MET A 26 4.96 -7.79 -0.38
C MET A 26 5.61 -8.96 -1.14
N LEU A 27 5.60 -10.17 -0.57
CA LEU A 27 6.13 -11.37 -1.24
C LEU A 27 5.30 -11.77 -2.47
N SER A 28 3.99 -11.55 -2.42
CA SER A 28 3.10 -11.75 -3.57
C SER A 28 3.12 -10.60 -4.59
N THR A 29 3.95 -9.57 -4.38
CA THR A 29 4.02 -8.42 -5.30
C THR A 29 4.87 -8.75 -6.53
N MET A 30 4.27 -8.64 -7.70
CA MET A 30 4.98 -8.73 -8.98
C MET A 30 5.69 -7.42 -9.32
N ASP A 31 4.98 -6.30 -9.21
CA ASP A 31 5.49 -4.98 -9.59
C ASP A 31 4.71 -3.87 -8.87
N SER A 32 5.35 -2.72 -8.68
CA SER A 32 4.68 -1.49 -8.27
C SER A 32 5.34 -0.29 -8.92
N LYS A 33 4.55 0.51 -9.62
CA LYS A 33 5.05 1.65 -10.40
C LYS A 33 4.07 2.81 -10.45
N PRO A 34 4.59 4.04 -10.58
CA PRO A 34 3.75 5.18 -10.94
C PRO A 34 3.29 5.06 -12.40
N GLN A 35 2.07 5.50 -12.67
CA GLN A 35 1.42 5.53 -13.97
C GLN A 35 0.80 6.92 -14.18
N ASP A 36 1.12 7.53 -15.32
CA ASP A 36 0.47 8.77 -15.74
C ASP A 36 -0.98 8.45 -16.19
N VAL A 37 -1.93 9.19 -15.62
CA VAL A 37 -3.37 9.01 -15.88
C VAL A 37 -4.02 10.25 -16.48
N GLN A 38 -3.25 11.31 -16.70
CA GLN A 38 -3.71 12.44 -17.48
C GLN A 38 -3.77 12.09 -18.96
N PRO A 39 -4.75 12.63 -19.71
CA PRO A 39 -5.76 13.60 -19.28
C PRO A 39 -7.04 12.96 -18.70
N VAL A 40 -7.11 11.63 -18.61
CA VAL A 40 -8.32 10.89 -18.20
C VAL A 40 -8.79 11.29 -16.80
N ILE A 41 -7.84 11.45 -15.87
CA ILE A 41 -8.09 11.92 -14.52
C ILE A 41 -7.39 13.27 -14.33
N LYS A 42 -8.16 14.32 -14.02
CA LYS A 42 -7.64 15.66 -13.76
C LYS A 42 -7.01 15.75 -12.36
N THR A 43 -5.78 15.27 -12.24
CA THR A 43 -4.96 15.34 -11.02
C THR A 43 -3.54 15.76 -11.36
N ASN A 44 -2.85 16.45 -10.44
CA ASN A 44 -1.41 16.74 -10.55
C ASN A 44 -0.52 15.62 -9.98
N HIS A 45 -1.11 14.49 -9.56
CA HIS A 45 -0.40 13.29 -9.08
C HIS A 45 -0.39 12.18 -10.13
N ARG A 46 0.59 11.27 -10.03
CA ARG A 46 0.58 9.99 -10.75
C ARG A 46 -0.19 8.95 -9.96
N MET A 47 -0.88 8.04 -10.66
CA MET A 47 -1.47 6.87 -10.01
C MET A 47 -0.36 5.88 -9.64
N ILE A 48 -0.41 5.28 -8.46
CA ILE A 48 0.49 4.16 -8.12
C ILE A 48 -0.26 2.86 -8.34
N THR A 49 0.36 1.96 -9.09
CA THR A 49 -0.16 0.61 -9.34
C THR A 49 0.59 -0.41 -8.50
N LEU A 50 -0.11 -1.48 -8.11
CA LEU A 50 0.45 -2.65 -7.43
C LEU A 50 -0.09 -3.91 -8.12
N ASN A 51 0.79 -4.66 -8.76
CA ASN A 51 0.46 -5.92 -9.41
C ASN A 51 0.80 -7.07 -8.46
N LEU A 52 -0.14 -8.00 -8.32
CA LEU A 52 -0.08 -9.07 -7.32
C LEU A 52 -0.23 -10.44 -7.99
N PHE A 53 0.50 -11.44 -7.49
CA PHE A 53 0.31 -12.84 -7.83
C PHE A 53 -0.90 -13.38 -7.06
N MET A 54 -2.04 -13.51 -7.72
CA MET A 54 -3.31 -13.82 -7.06
C MET A 54 -3.34 -15.22 -6.43
N ASP A 55 -2.58 -16.18 -6.96
CA ASP A 55 -2.52 -17.55 -6.44
C ASP A 55 -1.93 -17.61 -5.02
N ASP A 56 -1.10 -16.63 -4.64
CA ASP A 56 -0.52 -16.54 -3.29
C ASP A 56 -1.44 -15.84 -2.28
N ILE A 57 -2.44 -15.09 -2.78
CA ILE A 57 -3.30 -14.22 -1.96
C ILE A 57 -4.68 -14.82 -1.76
N VAL A 58 -5.24 -15.42 -2.81
CA VAL A 58 -6.57 -16.02 -2.74
C VAL A 58 -6.43 -17.42 -2.15
N PRO A 59 -6.95 -17.67 -0.94
CA PRO A 59 -6.92 -19.01 -0.38
C PRO A 59 -7.68 -19.96 -1.31
N ASN A 60 -6.98 -20.99 -1.79
CA ASN A 60 -7.60 -22.07 -2.54
C ASN A 60 -8.77 -22.62 -1.71
N LYS A 61 -10.00 -22.56 -2.24
CA LYS A 61 -11.23 -23.01 -1.55
C LYS A 61 -11.17 -24.47 -1.07
N ASN A 62 -10.25 -25.26 -1.64
CA ASN A 62 -10.04 -26.66 -1.29
C ASN A 62 -9.07 -26.86 -0.10
N ASN A 63 -8.34 -25.82 0.32
CA ASN A 63 -7.37 -25.84 1.43
C ASN A 63 -7.74 -24.83 2.53
N ILE A 64 -9.03 -24.78 2.89
CA ILE A 64 -9.47 -24.04 4.08
C ILE A 64 -9.05 -24.84 5.32
N GLN A 65 -7.75 -24.86 5.62
CA GLN A 65 -7.36 -24.95 7.02
C GLN A 65 -7.94 -23.70 7.67
N LYS A 66 -8.69 -23.89 8.76
CA LYS A 66 -9.27 -22.82 9.58
C LYS A 66 -8.14 -21.91 10.07
N ARG A 67 -7.72 -20.95 9.25
CA ARG A 67 -6.85 -19.86 9.69
C ARG A 67 -7.63 -19.18 10.81
N GLN A 68 -7.11 -19.28 12.02
CA GLN A 68 -7.56 -18.50 13.16
C GLN A 68 -7.72 -17.06 12.67
N PRO A 69 -8.87 -16.40 12.90
CA PRO A 69 -9.00 -15.01 12.51
C PRO A 69 -7.83 -14.26 13.17
N PRO A 70 -7.06 -13.47 12.41
CA PRO A 70 -5.98 -12.70 13.00
C PRO A 70 -6.60 -11.84 14.11
N SER A 71 -5.97 -11.80 15.28
CA SER A 71 -6.38 -10.90 16.37
C SER A 71 -6.25 -9.48 15.85
N ARG A 72 -7.34 -8.93 15.31
CA ARG A 72 -7.41 -7.55 14.85
C ARG A 72 -7.61 -6.69 16.07
N THR A 73 -6.56 -5.99 16.49
CA THR A 73 -6.73 -4.86 17.41
C THR A 73 -7.22 -3.68 16.58
N ILE A 74 -8.48 -3.30 16.78
CA ILE A 74 -9.07 -2.08 16.19
C ILE A 74 -8.82 -0.97 17.21
N TYR A 75 -7.99 0.00 16.85
CA TYR A 75 -7.82 1.21 17.65
C TYR A 75 -8.90 2.21 17.21
N CYS A 76 -9.92 2.40 18.05
CA CYS A 76 -10.90 3.46 17.86
C CYS A 76 -10.28 4.78 18.33
N TYR A 77 -10.26 5.78 17.45
CA TYR A 77 -9.72 7.12 17.74
C TYR A 77 -10.46 7.86 18.87
N ASP A 78 -11.65 7.39 19.26
CA ASP A 78 -12.46 8.00 20.32
C ASP A 78 -11.84 7.83 21.73
N GLU A 79 -10.87 6.92 21.91
CA GLU A 79 -10.23 6.66 23.21
C GLU A 79 -8.85 7.32 23.36
N MET A 80 -8.40 8.12 22.39
CA MET A 80 -7.20 8.96 22.55
C MET A 80 -7.52 10.14 23.46
N GLN A 81 -7.65 9.86 24.76
CA GLN A 81 -7.70 10.86 25.82
C GLN A 81 -6.51 11.80 25.66
N LYS A 82 -6.80 13.10 25.66
CA LYS A 82 -5.81 14.18 25.68
C LYS A 82 -5.08 14.16 27.04
N THR A 83 -4.03 13.38 27.13
CA THR A 83 -2.93 13.59 28.07
C THR A 83 -1.70 13.53 27.17
N ASP A 84 -1.08 14.65 26.81
CA ASP A 84 -0.36 15.51 27.75
C ASP A 84 -0.39 16.99 27.33
N GLY A 85 -0.57 17.86 28.32
CA GLY A 85 -0.55 19.30 28.17
C GLY A 85 -0.85 20.00 29.50
N GLU A 86 0.01 19.79 30.49
CA GLU A 86 0.33 20.82 31.48
C GLU A 86 1.54 21.63 30.98
#